data_AF-A0A534JUR0-F1
#
_entry.id   AF-A0A534JUR0-F1
#
_cell.length_a   1.000
_cell.length_b   1.000
_cell.length_c   1.000
_cell.angle_alpha   90.00
_cell.angle_beta   90.00
_cell.angle_gamma   90.00
#
_symmetry.space_group_name_H-M   'P 1'
#
loop_
_entity.id
_entity.type
_entity.pdbx_description
1 polymer ?
#
loop_
_entity_poly.entity_id
_entity_poly.type
_entity_poly.pdbx_seq_one_letter_code
_entity_poly.pdbx_strand_id
1 'polypeptide(L)'
;MPTVRNPLAGFALTIVGALGLSFLVGVPFILFVPQFDRGLIYFYLPFALFGAGFFAGRTTFLGSLGFLGGTLGGFLGLYAFQSLFVPQGWPLWPAWTSLITLGFSAMCGLGGLATGKLGLRRIDRMTANAPKMRRCQKCGAKVGVAARKCWSCRSYLPPT
;
A
#
# COMPACT_ATOMS: atom_id res chain seq x y z
N MET A 1 11.01 -3.77 20.13
CA MET A 1 11.80 -4.22 18.96
C MET A 1 11.09 -3.77 17.70
N PRO A 2 11.68 -2.92 16.84
CA PRO A 2 11.06 -2.60 15.56
C PRO A 2 11.12 -3.86 14.70
N THR A 3 10.01 -4.60 14.63
CA THR A 3 9.85 -5.72 13.71
C THR A 3 10.19 -5.21 12.32
N VAL A 4 11.28 -5.72 11.73
CA VAL A 4 11.62 -5.48 10.33
C VAL A 4 10.49 -6.12 9.52
N ARG A 5 9.44 -5.34 9.23
CA ARG A 5 8.28 -5.83 8.48
C ARG A 5 8.78 -6.17 7.09
N ASN A 6 8.75 -7.46 6.75
CA ASN A 6 9.20 -7.96 5.46
C ASN A 6 8.44 -7.22 4.33
N PRO A 7 9.13 -6.54 3.40
CA PRO A 7 8.47 -5.78 2.33
C PRO A 7 7.59 -6.66 1.43
N LEU A 8 7.92 -7.96 1.28
CA LEU A 8 7.06 -8.91 0.58
C LEU A 8 5.75 -9.17 1.32
N ALA A 9 5.78 -9.25 2.65
CA ALA A 9 4.57 -9.44 3.44
C ALA A 9 3.65 -8.22 3.35
N GLY A 10 4.21 -7.01 3.33
CA GLY A 10 3.46 -5.78 3.06
C GLY A 10 2.80 -5.81 1.67
N PHE A 11 3.54 -6.26 0.65
CA PHE A 11 3.02 -6.38 -0.71
C PHE A 11 1.86 -7.39 -0.82
N ALA A 12 2.00 -8.57 -0.21
CA ALA A 12 0.93 -9.57 -0.20
C ALA A 12 -0.32 -9.04 0.52
N LEU A 13 -0.14 -8.37 1.66
CA LEU A 13 -1.25 -7.75 2.40
C LEU A 13 -1.93 -6.63 1.60
N THR A 14 -1.19 -5.84 0.83
CA THR A 14 -1.79 -4.86 -0.08
C THR A 14 -2.66 -5.50 -1.14
N ILE A 15 -2.23 -6.61 -1.74
CA ILE A 15 -3.00 -7.30 -2.77
C ILE A 15 -4.30 -7.85 -2.18
N VAL A 16 -4.22 -8.58 -1.06
CA VAL A 16 -5.39 -9.18 -0.42
C VAL A 16 -6.34 -8.10 0.10
N GLY A 17 -5.81 -7.04 0.71
CA GLY A 17 -6.60 -5.91 1.18
C GLY A 17 -7.28 -5.15 0.06
N ALA A 18 -6.57 -4.86 -1.03
CA ALA A 18 -7.14 -4.19 -2.20
C ALA A 18 -8.18 -5.08 -2.90
N LEU A 19 -7.97 -6.40 -2.96
CA LEU A 19 -8.94 -7.36 -3.49
C LEU A 19 -10.23 -7.34 -2.69
N GLY A 20 -10.15 -7.50 -1.36
CA GLY A 20 -11.34 -7.49 -0.51
C GLY A 20 -12.08 -6.15 -0.54
N LEU A 21 -11.36 -5.03 -0.46
CA LEU A 21 -11.97 -3.70 -0.47
C LEU A 21 -12.56 -3.33 -1.83
N SER A 22 -11.88 -3.64 -2.94
CA SER A 22 -12.44 -3.38 -4.27
C SER A 22 -13.65 -4.24 -4.58
N PHE A 23 -13.68 -5.49 -4.12
CA PHE A 23 -14.85 -6.35 -4.19
C PHE A 23 -16.03 -5.75 -3.41
N LEU A 24 -15.80 -5.30 -2.17
CA LEU A 24 -16.82 -4.66 -1.33
C LEU A 24 -17.31 -3.33 -1.90
N VAL A 25 -16.43 -2.55 -2.53
CA VAL A 25 -16.84 -1.33 -3.25
C VAL A 25 -17.74 -1.68 -4.44
N GLY A 26 -17.57 -2.83 -5.09
CA GLY A 26 -18.48 -3.28 -6.15
C GLY A 26 -19.94 -3.44 -5.69
N VAL A 27 -20.17 -3.85 -4.44
CA VAL A 27 -21.50 -4.15 -3.86
C VAL A 27 -22.47 -2.95 -3.94
N PRO A 28 -22.18 -1.77 -3.33
CA PRO A 28 -23.10 -0.64 -3.37
C PRO A 28 -23.30 -0.10 -4.78
N PHE A 29 -22.24 -0.07 -5.60
CA PHE A 29 -22.27 0.52 -6.94
C PHE A 29 -23.06 -0.30 -7.95
N ILE A 30 -23.18 -1.61 -7.76
CA ILE A 30 -23.85 -2.51 -8.71
C ILE A 30 -25.23 -2.93 -8.21
N LEU A 31 -25.44 -3.05 -6.88
CA LEU A 31 -26.74 -3.46 -6.32
C LEU A 31 -27.68 -2.28 -6.06
N PHE A 32 -27.18 -1.08 -5.76
CA PHE A 32 -28.01 0.05 -5.33
C PHE A 32 -28.06 1.22 -6.33
N VAL A 33 -27.17 1.27 -7.31
CA VAL A 33 -27.22 2.29 -8.36
C VAL A 33 -28.03 1.75 -9.55
N PRO A 34 -29.10 2.43 -9.98
CA PRO A 34 -29.87 2.02 -11.15
C PRO A 34 -28.97 1.89 -12.37
N GLN A 35 -29.13 0.82 -13.15
CA GLN A 35 -28.35 0.57 -14.37
C GLN A 35 -28.40 1.71 -15.41
N PHE A 36 -29.35 2.62 -15.26
CA PHE A 36 -29.60 3.77 -16.11
C PHE A 36 -28.71 4.98 -15.79
N ASP A 37 -28.12 5.06 -14.60
CA ASP A 37 -27.33 6.22 -14.16
C ASP A 37 -25.82 5.93 -14.18
N ARG A 38 -25.37 5.39 -15.32
CA ARG A 38 -23.96 4.95 -15.51
C ARG A 38 -22.96 6.07 -15.25
N GLY A 39 -23.33 7.33 -15.54
CA GLY A 39 -22.49 8.49 -15.31
C GLY A 39 -22.06 8.66 -13.85
N LEU A 40 -22.95 8.36 -12.90
CA LEU A 40 -22.65 8.39 -11.47
C LEU A 40 -21.60 7.33 -11.09
N ILE A 41 -21.74 6.12 -11.65
CA ILE A 41 -20.80 5.02 -11.40
C ILE A 41 -19.40 5.39 -11.92
N TYR A 42 -19.30 5.89 -13.16
CA TYR A 42 -18.02 6.28 -13.74
C TYR A 42 -17.33 7.41 -12.96
N PHE A 43 -18.09 8.29 -12.31
CA PHE A 43 -17.55 9.38 -11.51
C PHE A 43 -17.09 8.93 -10.12
N TYR A 44 -17.94 8.22 -9.36
CA TYR A 44 -17.67 7.93 -7.94
C TYR A 44 -16.84 6.65 -7.70
N LEU A 45 -16.96 5.65 -8.58
CA LEU A 45 -16.22 4.39 -8.47
C LEU A 45 -14.69 4.58 -8.41
N PRO A 46 -14.05 5.40 -9.27
CA PRO A 46 -12.61 5.63 -9.18
C PRO A 46 -12.17 6.28 -7.86
N PHE A 47 -12.99 7.16 -7.26
CA PHE A 47 -12.69 7.73 -5.94
C PHE A 47 -12.82 6.69 -4.82
N ALA A 48 -13.83 5.83 -4.88
CA ALA A 48 -13.99 4.74 -3.92
C ALA A 48 -12.83 3.73 -4.02
N LEU A 49 -12.39 3.41 -5.24
CA LEU A 49 -11.24 2.55 -5.49
C LEU A 49 -9.93 3.20 -5.04
N PHE A 50 -9.76 4.50 -5.29
CA PHE A 50 -8.64 5.25 -4.74
C PHE A 50 -8.60 5.16 -3.21
N GLY A 51 -9.75 5.31 -2.54
CA GLY A 51 -9.88 5.11 -1.10
C GLY A 51 -9.49 3.69 -0.67
N ALA A 52 -10.03 2.66 -1.34
CA ALA A 52 -9.71 1.26 -1.07
C ALA A 52 -8.20 0.97 -1.18
N GLY A 53 -7.57 1.44 -2.25
CA GLY A 53 -6.13 1.33 -2.45
C GLY A 53 -5.32 2.14 -1.45
N PHE A 54 -5.81 3.31 -1.04
CA PHE A 54 -5.20 4.11 0.01
C PHE A 54 -5.22 3.37 1.35
N PHE A 55 -6.33 2.73 1.73
CA PHE A 55 -6.39 1.96 2.98
C PHE A 55 -5.51 0.70 2.93
N ALA A 56 -5.54 -0.04 1.83
CA ALA A 56 -4.73 -1.24 1.64
C ALA A 56 -3.21 -0.91 1.67
N GLY A 57 -2.80 0.16 0.99
CA GLY A 57 -1.42 0.61 0.83
C GLY A 57 -0.71 1.09 2.10
N ARG A 58 -1.43 1.27 3.22
CA ARG A 58 -0.83 1.67 4.51
C ARG A 58 0.20 0.67 5.04
N THR A 59 0.12 -0.59 4.59
CA THR A 59 1.01 -1.67 5.01
C THR A 59 2.30 -1.73 4.18
N THR A 60 2.33 -1.12 2.99
CA THR A 60 3.49 -1.07 2.11
C THR A 60 4.34 0.19 2.36
N PHE A 61 5.64 -0.02 2.52
CA PHE A 61 6.60 1.07 2.65
C PHE A 61 7.18 1.55 1.32
N LEU A 62 6.98 0.84 0.20
CA LEU A 62 7.39 1.31 -1.13
C LEU A 62 6.17 1.71 -1.94
N GLY A 63 6.13 2.96 -2.41
CA GLY A 63 5.06 3.47 -3.26
C GLY A 63 4.84 2.69 -4.55
N SER A 64 5.90 2.13 -5.15
CA SER A 64 5.80 1.28 -6.35
C SER A 64 5.15 -0.07 -6.06
N LEU A 65 5.48 -0.69 -4.93
CA LEU A 65 4.83 -1.93 -4.48
C LEU A 65 3.38 -1.69 -4.08
N GLY A 66 3.08 -0.56 -3.44
CA GLY A 66 1.71 -0.14 -3.13
C GLY A 66 0.88 0.11 -4.40
N PHE A 67 1.49 0.69 -5.45
CA PHE A 67 0.84 0.84 -6.75
C PHE A 67 0.51 -0.51 -7.38
N LEU A 68 1.52 -1.35 -7.59
CA LEU A 68 1.37 -2.66 -8.23
C LEU A 68 0.43 -3.58 -7.45
N GLY A 69 0.54 -3.59 -6.12
CA GLY A 69 -0.32 -4.40 -5.27
C GLY A 69 -1.76 -3.90 -5.27
N GLY A 70 -1.95 -2.57 -5.25
CA GLY A 70 -3.26 -1.94 -5.33
C GLY A 70 -3.94 -2.11 -6.69
N THR A 71 -3.20 -2.02 -7.80
CA THR A 71 -3.74 -2.25 -9.14
C THR A 71 -4.13 -3.71 -9.34
N LEU A 72 -3.24 -4.65 -9.02
CA LEU A 72 -3.51 -6.08 -9.17
C LEU A 72 -4.66 -6.55 -8.27
N GLY A 73 -4.63 -6.18 -6.99
CA GLY A 73 -5.71 -6.53 -6.05
C GLY A 73 -7.02 -5.86 -6.44
N GLY A 74 -6.99 -4.58 -6.82
CA GLY A 74 -8.17 -3.84 -7.29
C GLY A 74 -8.79 -4.43 -8.55
N PHE A 75 -7.97 -4.84 -9.51
CA PHE A 75 -8.41 -5.48 -10.75
C PHE A 75 -9.06 -6.82 -10.46
N LEU A 76 -8.39 -7.69 -9.69
CA LEU A 76 -8.91 -9.02 -9.35
C LEU A 76 -10.20 -8.96 -8.54
N GLY A 77 -10.31 -8.02 -7.59
CA GLY A 77 -11.51 -7.88 -6.76
C GLY A 77 -12.73 -7.38 -7.54
N LEU A 78 -12.55 -6.36 -8.39
CA LEU A 78 -13.61 -5.90 -9.31
C LEU A 78 -13.99 -6.99 -10.33
N TYR A 79 -12.99 -7.67 -10.88
CA TYR A 79 -13.19 -8.74 -11.85
C TYR A 79 -13.98 -9.91 -11.23
N ALA A 80 -13.62 -10.33 -10.02
CA ALA A 80 -14.34 -11.36 -9.27
C ALA A 80 -15.77 -10.94 -8.93
N PHE A 81 -15.99 -9.67 -8.57
CA PHE A 81 -17.34 -9.19 -8.30
C PHE A 81 -18.22 -9.21 -9.56
N GLN A 82 -17.70 -8.71 -10.69
CA GLN A 82 -18.44 -8.66 -11.94
C GLN A 82 -18.73 -10.06 -12.51
N SER A 83 -17.81 -11.00 -12.38
CA SER A 83 -18.02 -12.37 -12.87
C SER A 83 -19.09 -13.14 -12.08
N LEU A 84 -19.25 -12.81 -10.79
CA LEU A 84 -20.21 -13.48 -9.90
C LEU A 84 -21.59 -12.83 -9.87
N PHE A 85 -21.68 -11.50 -9.97
CA PHE A 85 -22.92 -10.75 -9.72
C PHE A 85 -23.47 -9.99 -10.92
N VAL A 86 -22.73 -9.89 -12.03
CA VAL A 86 -23.21 -9.18 -13.24
C VAL A 86 -23.49 -10.20 -14.35
N PRO A 87 -24.75 -10.32 -14.83
CA PRO A 87 -25.12 -11.28 -15.89
C PRO A 87 -24.35 -11.11 -17.20
N GLN A 88 -23.84 -9.90 -17.48
CA GLN A 88 -22.99 -9.59 -18.64
C GLN A 88 -21.51 -9.98 -18.45
N GLY A 89 -21.15 -10.53 -17.28
CA GLY A 89 -19.79 -11.00 -16.98
C GLY A 89 -19.40 -12.29 -17.69
N TRP A 90 -20.38 -13.04 -18.21
CA TRP A 90 -20.19 -14.31 -18.89
C TRP A 90 -20.76 -14.29 -20.32
N PRO A 91 -20.05 -14.80 -21.34
CA PRO A 91 -18.65 -15.22 -21.35
C PRO A 91 -17.74 -14.06 -21.79
N LEU A 92 -16.68 -13.82 -21.02
CA LEU A 92 -15.51 -13.00 -21.36
C LEU A 92 -15.81 -11.68 -22.10
N TRP A 93 -15.89 -10.64 -21.27
CA TRP A 93 -15.79 -9.23 -21.58
C TRP A 93 -15.15 -8.89 -22.94
N PRO A 94 -15.79 -8.03 -23.77
CA PRO A 94 -15.11 -7.38 -24.88
C PRO A 94 -13.85 -6.67 -24.37
N ALA A 95 -12.73 -6.78 -25.09
CA ALA A 95 -11.42 -6.26 -24.66
C ALA A 95 -11.44 -4.80 -24.15
N TRP A 96 -12.38 -3.99 -24.66
CA TRP A 96 -12.58 -2.60 -24.23
C TRP A 96 -13.00 -2.44 -22.77
N THR A 97 -13.86 -3.32 -22.27
CA THR A 97 -14.32 -3.27 -20.88
C THR A 97 -13.18 -3.62 -19.93
N SER A 98 -12.33 -4.58 -20.29
CA SER A 98 -11.14 -4.97 -19.52
C SER A 98 -10.16 -3.80 -19.34
N LEU A 99 -9.99 -2.98 -20.38
CA LEU A 99 -9.17 -1.76 -20.34
C LEU A 99 -9.75 -0.71 -19.40
N ILE A 100 -11.08 -0.59 -19.35
CA ILE A 100 -11.77 0.33 -18.42
C ILE A 100 -11.60 -0.13 -16.97
N THR A 101 -11.81 -1.42 -16.68
CA THR A 101 -11.56 -1.97 -15.33
C THR A 101 -10.09 -1.86 -14.94
N LEU A 102 -9.17 -2.02 -15.89
CA LEU A 102 -7.76 -1.75 -15.67
C LEU A 102 -7.53 -0.27 -15.31
N GLY A 103 -8.13 0.67 -16.04
CA GLY A 103 -8.07 2.10 -15.74
C GLY A 103 -8.63 2.46 -14.36
N PHE A 104 -9.74 1.84 -13.96
CA PHE A 104 -10.30 2.00 -12.62
C PHE A 104 -9.43 1.37 -11.53
N SER A 105 -8.88 0.19 -11.78
CA SER A 105 -7.93 -0.45 -10.87
C SER A 105 -6.62 0.36 -10.75
N ALA A 106 -6.24 1.12 -11.79
CA ALA A 106 -5.13 2.05 -11.71
C ALA A 106 -5.38 3.16 -10.68
N MET A 107 -6.63 3.59 -10.48
CA MET A 107 -6.99 4.54 -9.41
C MET A 107 -6.80 3.91 -8.02
N CYS A 108 -7.12 2.62 -7.86
CA CYS A 108 -6.77 1.85 -6.66
C CYS A 108 -5.25 1.83 -6.44
N GLY A 109 -4.48 1.55 -7.49
CA GLY A 109 -3.02 1.65 -7.47
C GLY A 109 -2.52 3.02 -7.06
N LEU A 110 -3.10 4.11 -7.59
CA LEU A 110 -2.72 5.48 -7.21
C LEU A 110 -2.96 5.76 -5.72
N GLY A 111 -4.03 5.23 -5.14
CA GLY A 111 -4.27 5.27 -3.69
C GLY A 111 -3.18 4.54 -2.90
N GLY A 112 -2.79 3.35 -3.37
CA GLY A 112 -1.68 2.57 -2.79
C GLY A 112 -0.32 3.25 -2.94
N LEU A 113 -0.09 3.94 -4.05
CA LEU A 113 1.12 4.71 -4.30
C LEU A 113 1.22 5.93 -3.38
N ALA A 114 0.11 6.64 -3.19
CA ALA A 114 0.05 7.81 -2.31
C ALA A 114 0.41 7.42 -0.87
N THR A 115 -0.13 6.31 -0.37
CA THR A 115 0.21 5.81 0.98
C THR A 115 1.61 5.26 1.09
N GLY A 116 2.12 4.54 0.09
CA GLY A 116 3.51 4.07 0.11
C GLY A 116 4.53 5.22 0.10
N LYS A 117 4.26 6.31 -0.64
CA LYS A 117 5.10 7.53 -0.58
C LYS A 117 5.05 8.22 0.78
N LEU A 118 3.87 8.26 1.43
CA LEU A 118 3.73 8.78 2.80
C LEU A 118 4.46 7.89 3.82
N GLY A 119 4.45 6.58 3.61
CA GLY A 119 5.20 5.60 4.41
C GLY A 119 6.70 5.85 4.37
N LEU A 120 7.28 6.03 3.18
CA LEU A 120 8.70 6.40 3.00
C LEU A 120 9.04 7.69 3.74
N ARG A 121 8.25 8.76 3.54
CA ARG A 121 8.48 10.03 4.24
C ARG A 121 8.43 9.90 5.76
N ARG A 122 7.63 8.98 6.29
CA ARG A 122 7.55 8.72 7.73
C ARG A 122 8.78 7.98 8.24
N ILE A 123 9.29 7.01 7.47
CA ILE A 123 10.55 6.33 7.77
C ILE A 123 11.70 7.34 7.73
N ASP A 124 11.79 8.17 6.69
CA ASP A 124 12.84 9.19 6.56
C ASP A 124 12.83 10.20 7.73
N ARG A 125 11.65 10.60 8.20
CA ARG A 125 11.54 11.43 9.41
C ARG A 125 11.99 10.69 10.67
N MET A 126 11.67 9.40 10.80
CA MET A 126 12.11 8.58 11.94
C MET A 126 13.62 8.32 11.92
N THR A 127 14.23 8.11 10.74
CA THR A 127 15.69 7.96 10.60
C THR A 127 16.42 9.30 10.78
N ALA A 128 15.81 10.42 10.39
CA ALA A 128 16.36 11.75 10.63
C ALA A 128 16.46 12.08 12.13
N ASN A 129 15.45 11.69 12.91
CA ASN A 129 15.38 11.93 14.36
C ASN A 129 16.01 10.81 15.19
N ALA A 130 16.41 9.69 14.58
CA ALA A 130 17.13 8.64 15.28
C ALA A 130 18.49 9.19 15.74
N PRO A 131 18.93 8.87 16.98
CA PRO A 131 20.22 9.35 17.48
C PRO A 131 21.32 8.80 16.57
N LYS A 132 21.91 9.63 15.70
CA LYS A 132 22.96 9.20 14.76
C LYS A 132 24.29 8.87 15.46
N MET A 133 24.45 9.34 16.69
CA MET A 133 25.65 9.19 17.49
C MET A 133 25.27 8.96 18.95
N ARG A 134 26.02 8.07 19.61
CA ARG A 134 25.97 7.88 21.06
C ARG A 134 27.28 8.35 21.68
N ARG A 135 27.28 8.76 22.94
CA ARG A 135 28.52 9.03 23.67
C ARG A 135 28.99 7.76 24.36
N CYS A 136 30.30 7.56 24.40
CA CYS A 136 30.88 6.53 25.25
C CYS A 136 30.60 6.86 26.73
N GLN A 137 30.04 5.92 27.49
CA GLN A 137 29.77 6.12 28.92
C GLN A 137 31.05 6.25 29.76
N LYS A 138 32.20 5.76 29.26
CA LYS A 138 33.49 5.87 29.98
C LYS A 138 34.23 7.17 29.71
N CYS A 139 34.35 7.60 28.45
CA CYS A 139 35.19 8.75 28.08
C CYS A 139 34.41 9.93 27.45
N GLY A 140 33.09 9.82 27.27
CA GLY A 140 32.28 10.89 26.67
C GLY A 140 32.46 11.10 25.17
N ALA A 141 33.41 10.41 24.52
CA ALA A 141 33.65 10.55 23.07
C ALA A 141 32.41 10.17 22.25
N LYS A 142 32.14 10.94 21.17
CA LYS A 142 31.07 10.61 20.21
C LYS A 142 31.47 9.37 19.40
N VAL A 143 30.57 8.39 19.35
CA VAL A 143 30.73 7.11 18.66
C VAL A 143 29.46 6.80 17.85
N GLY A 144 29.60 6.08 16.75
CA GLY A 144 28.43 5.59 15.99
C GLY A 144 27.56 4.65 16.82
N VAL A 145 26.25 4.64 16.55
CA VAL A 145 25.27 3.79 17.27
C VAL A 145 25.63 2.31 17.17
N ALA A 146 26.09 1.87 16.00
CA ALA A 146 26.48 0.48 15.73
C ALA A 146 27.95 0.16 16.12
N ALA A 147 28.71 1.13 16.65
CA ALA A 147 30.12 0.90 16.99
C ALA A 147 30.24 -0.03 18.20
N ARG A 148 30.93 -1.17 18.06
CA ARG A 148 31.15 -2.12 19.16
C ARG A 148 32.25 -1.68 20.14
N LYS A 149 33.19 -0.84 19.68
CA LYS A 149 34.29 -0.29 20.47
C LYS A 149 34.35 1.23 20.32
N CYS A 150 34.72 1.92 21.39
CA CYS A 150 35.00 3.35 21.32
C CYS A 150 36.33 3.59 20.59
N TRP A 151 36.38 4.57 19.68
CA TRP A 151 37.62 4.89 18.96
C TRP A 151 38.68 5.56 19.86
N SER A 152 38.25 6.28 20.90
CA SER A 152 39.13 7.01 21.83
C SER A 152 39.68 6.09 22.94
N CYS A 153 38.81 5.49 23.75
CA CYS A 153 39.24 4.69 24.92
C CYS A 153 39.33 3.17 24.64
N ARG A 154 39.03 2.73 23.41
CA ARG A 154 38.98 1.32 22.99
C ARG A 154 38.07 0.41 23.81
N SER A 155 37.30 0.95 24.76
CA SER A 155 36.39 0.16 25.58
C SER A 155 35.24 -0.40 24.75
N TYR A 156 34.80 -1.61 25.09
CA TYR A 156 33.56 -2.17 24.55
C TYR A 156 32.37 -1.30 24.96
N LEU A 157 31.47 -1.08 24.01
CA LEU A 157 30.20 -0.38 24.24
C LEU A 157 29.08 -1.42 24.39
N PRO A 158 28.15 -1.26 25.33
CA PRO A 158 27.02 -2.16 25.47
C PRO A 158 26.16 -2.16 24.19
N PRO A 159 25.57 -3.32 23.80
CA PRO A 159 24.59 -3.38 22.72
C PRO A 159 23.33 -2.60 23.10
N THR A 160 22.80 -1.83 22.15
CA THR A 160 21.51 -1.10 22.24
C THR A 160 20.40 -1.89 21.59
#